data_AF-A0A377I0C5-F1
#
_entry.id   AF-A0A377I0C5-F1
#
_cell.length_a   1.000
_cell.length_b   1.000
_cell.length_c   1.000
_cell.angle_alpha   90.00
_cell.angle_beta   90.00
_cell.angle_gamma   90.00
#
_symmetry.space_group_name_H-M   'P 1'
#
loop_
_entity.id
_entity.type
_entity.pdbx_description
1 polymer ?
#
loop_
_entity_poly.entity_id
_entity_poly.type
_entity_poly.pdbx_seq_one_letter_code
_entity_poly.pdbx_strand_id
1 'polypeptide(L)'
;MAKKPKVASNTIALNKRARHEYFIEEEIEAGLELQGWEVKSLRAGKANIGDSYVTFRNGEAFLFGATITPLNVASTHIVADPTRTRKLLLNKRELDSLFGKVNRDGMTVVALSVYWKAAWAKVKIGVAKGKKLHDKREDIKDREWQVAKQRIMKNATRG
;
A
#
# COMPACT_ATOMS: atom_id res chain seq x y z
N MET A 1 34.19 -7.50 7.80
CA MET A 1 33.32 -7.11 6.66
C MET A 1 32.41 -5.98 7.10
N ALA A 2 32.64 -4.75 6.62
CA ALA A 2 31.81 -3.59 6.96
C ALA A 2 30.39 -3.75 6.37
N LYS A 3 29.38 -3.68 7.23
CA LYS A 3 27.97 -3.75 6.86
C LYS A 3 27.63 -2.49 6.05
N LYS A 4 27.36 -2.63 4.74
CA LYS A 4 26.94 -1.51 3.89
C LYS A 4 25.80 -0.73 4.59
N PRO A 5 25.84 0.61 4.61
CA PRO A 5 24.81 1.41 5.28
C PRO A 5 23.46 1.05 4.67
N LYS A 6 22.48 0.71 5.51
CA LYS A 6 21.10 0.54 5.07
C LYS A 6 20.63 1.89 4.54
N VAL A 7 20.49 2.01 3.23
CA VAL A 7 19.79 3.15 2.61
C VAL A 7 18.45 3.25 3.31
N ALA A 8 18.14 4.43 3.88
CA ALA A 8 16.84 4.68 4.48
C ALA A 8 15.78 4.38 3.40
N SER A 9 15.01 3.32 3.61
CA SER A 9 13.97 2.94 2.68
C SER A 9 12.94 4.07 2.63
N ASN A 10 12.72 4.65 1.45
CA ASN A 10 11.69 5.66 1.24
C ASN A 10 10.25 5.13 1.46
N THR A 11 10.09 3.83 1.72
CA THR A 11 8.79 3.21 2.03
C THR A 11 8.29 3.65 3.40
N ILE A 12 7.08 4.18 3.44
CA ILE A 12 6.38 4.59 4.67
C ILE A 12 5.53 3.43 5.19
N ALA A 13 4.70 2.85 4.32
CA ALA A 13 3.80 1.76 4.67
C ALA A 13 3.70 0.77 3.49
N LEU A 14 3.52 -0.51 3.82
CA LEU A 14 3.38 -1.59 2.85
C LEU A 14 2.15 -2.42 3.19
N ASN A 15 1.25 -2.60 2.23
CA ASN A 15 0.13 -3.51 2.37
C ASN A 15 0.60 -4.94 2.08
N LYS A 16 1.07 -5.63 3.13
CA LYS A 16 1.46 -7.04 3.02
C LYS A 16 0.26 -7.93 2.70
N ARG A 17 -0.95 -7.56 3.15
CA ARG A 17 -2.16 -8.35 2.98
C ARG A 17 -2.64 -8.37 1.53
N ALA A 18 -2.49 -7.26 0.81
CA ALA A 18 -2.90 -7.15 -0.60
C ALA A 18 -2.37 -8.29 -1.49
N ARG A 19 -1.08 -8.63 -1.41
CA ARG A 19 -0.47 -9.70 -2.24
C ARG A 19 -0.91 -11.11 -1.84
N HIS A 20 -1.36 -11.29 -0.61
CA HIS A 20 -1.89 -12.56 -0.11
C HIS A 20 -3.38 -12.74 -0.47
N GLU A 21 -4.14 -11.66 -0.51
CA GLU A 21 -5.58 -11.73 -0.75
C GLU A 21 -5.97 -11.59 -2.22
N TYR A 22 -5.15 -10.91 -3.02
CA TYR A 22 -5.46 -10.57 -4.39
C TYR A 22 -4.32 -10.91 -5.34
N PHE A 23 -4.68 -11.27 -6.58
CA PHE A 23 -3.79 -11.19 -7.73
C PHE A 23 -3.76 -9.75 -8.22
N ILE A 24 -2.57 -9.18 -8.36
CA ILE A 24 -2.37 -7.81 -8.84
C ILE A 24 -2.02 -7.90 -10.32
N GLU A 25 -2.84 -7.29 -11.17
CA GLU A 25 -2.64 -7.30 -12.63
C GLU A 25 -1.80 -6.11 -13.09
N GLU A 26 -2.07 -4.93 -12.54
CA GLU A 26 -1.41 -3.68 -12.93
C GLU A 26 -1.14 -2.83 -11.68
N GLU A 27 -0.02 -2.13 -11.67
CA GLU A 27 0.36 -1.17 -10.62
C GLU A 27 0.47 0.24 -11.21
N ILE A 28 -0.18 1.22 -10.58
CA ILE A 28 -0.15 2.64 -10.97
C ILE A 28 0.30 3.49 -9.77
N GLU A 29 1.09 4.53 -10.03
CA GLU A 29 1.48 5.53 -9.02
C GLU A 29 0.47 6.68 -9.00
N ALA A 30 -0.05 7.01 -7.83
CA ALA A 30 -0.92 8.17 -7.61
C ALA A 30 -0.32 9.12 -6.56
N GLY A 31 -0.63 10.41 -6.69
CA GLY A 31 -0.45 11.38 -5.61
C GLY A 31 -1.54 11.26 -4.56
N LEU A 32 -1.25 11.71 -3.33
CA LEU A 32 -2.21 11.79 -2.23
C LEU A 32 -2.48 13.25 -1.87
N GLU A 33 -3.75 13.61 -1.71
CA GLU A 33 -4.14 14.88 -1.11
C GLU A 33 -4.03 14.78 0.43
N LEU A 34 -2.95 15.36 0.97
CA LEU A 34 -2.61 15.30 2.40
C LEU A 34 -2.70 16.66 3.08
N GLN A 35 -3.13 16.65 4.33
CA GLN A 35 -3.06 17.78 5.25
C GLN A 35 -1.68 17.83 5.93
N GLY A 36 -1.29 19.01 6.43
CA GLY A 36 0.04 19.22 7.02
C GLY A 36 0.38 18.29 8.19
N TRP A 37 -0.61 17.94 9.03
CA TRP A 37 -0.39 17.01 10.15
C TRP A 37 -0.15 15.57 9.65
N GLU A 38 -0.78 15.18 8.55
CA GLU A 38 -0.66 13.85 7.96
C GLU A 38 0.75 13.65 7.40
N VAL A 39 1.31 14.69 6.77
CA VAL A 39 2.71 14.68 6.32
C VAL A 39 3.65 14.45 7.51
N LYS A 40 3.43 15.12 8.64
CA LYS A 40 4.25 14.91 9.86
C LYS A 40 4.12 13.48 10.39
N SER A 41 2.90 12.93 10.46
CA SER A 41 2.66 11.54 10.87
C SER A 41 3.32 10.52 9.93
N LEU A 42 3.28 10.74 8.62
CA LEU A 42 3.93 9.88 7.62
C LEU A 42 5.46 9.92 7.75
N ARG A 43 6.06 11.07 8.08
CA ARG A 43 7.51 11.18 8.36
C ARG A 43 7.89 10.38 9.61
N ALA A 44 6.99 10.33 10.59
CA ALA A 44 7.14 9.49 11.79
C ALA A 44 6.77 8.01 11.55
N GLY A 45 6.42 7.60 10.32
CA GLY A 45 6.07 6.22 9.99
C GLY A 45 4.73 5.75 10.55
N LYS A 46 3.87 6.68 11.01
CA LYS A 46 2.57 6.36 11.63
C LYS A 46 1.44 6.26 10.60
N ALA A 47 1.51 5.27 9.72
CA ALA A 47 0.44 4.98 8.77
C ALA A 47 0.20 3.49 8.58
N ASN A 48 -1.08 3.14 8.39
CA ASN A 48 -1.54 1.80 8.08
C ASN A 48 -2.45 1.85 6.84
N ILE A 49 -2.17 0.96 5.89
CA ILE A 49 -2.92 0.84 4.62
C ILE A 49 -3.44 -0.59 4.39
N GLY A 50 -3.41 -1.46 5.40
CA GLY A 50 -3.75 -2.87 5.28
C GLY A 50 -5.15 -3.13 4.73
N ASP A 51 -6.13 -2.39 5.24
CA ASP A 51 -7.55 -2.48 4.86
C ASP A 51 -7.97 -1.45 3.81
N SER A 52 -6.99 -0.78 3.19
CA SER A 52 -7.29 0.34 2.30
C SER A 52 -7.63 -0.09 0.88
N TYR A 53 -8.64 0.56 0.32
CA TYR A 53 -9.14 0.35 -1.03
C TYR A 53 -9.48 1.68 -1.69
N VAL A 54 -9.56 1.68 -3.02
CA VAL A 54 -9.89 2.87 -3.80
C VAL A 54 -11.31 2.75 -4.32
N THR A 55 -12.09 3.82 -4.15
CA THR A 55 -13.41 3.96 -4.77
C THR A 55 -13.40 5.14 -5.73
N PHE A 56 -14.33 5.11 -6.69
CA PHE A 56 -14.46 6.14 -7.71
C PHE A 56 -15.80 6.85 -7.52
N ARG A 57 -15.76 8.18 -7.43
CA ARG A 57 -16.96 9.01 -7.30
C ARG A 57 -16.80 10.27 -8.14
N ASN A 58 -17.81 10.58 -8.96
CA ASN A 58 -17.84 11.78 -9.80
C ASN A 58 -16.60 11.96 -10.70
N GLY A 59 -16.03 10.86 -11.21
CA GLY A 59 -14.83 10.90 -12.06
C GLY A 59 -13.51 11.06 -11.30
N GLU A 60 -13.53 10.99 -9.97
CA GLU A 60 -12.35 11.10 -9.12
C GLU A 60 -12.13 9.81 -8.31
N ALA A 61 -10.87 9.53 -7.99
CA ALA A 61 -10.49 8.39 -7.17
C ALA A 61 -10.22 8.81 -5.73
N PHE A 62 -10.70 8.00 -4.79
CA PHE A 62 -10.57 8.25 -3.36
C PHE A 62 -10.07 7.00 -2.65
N LEU A 63 -9.05 7.14 -1.82
CA LEU A 63 -8.53 6.12 -0.94
C LEU A 63 -9.31 6.11 0.38
N PHE A 64 -9.90 4.96 0.69
CA PHE A 64 -10.64 4.66 1.91
C PHE A 64 -9.86 3.66 2.76
N GLY A 65 -10.12 3.64 4.07
CA GLY A 65 -9.54 2.65 5.00
C GLY A 65 -8.05 2.81 5.29
N ALA A 66 -7.41 3.86 4.77
CA ALA A 66 -6.04 4.21 5.13
C ALA A 66 -6.02 5.05 6.41
N THR A 67 -5.40 4.53 7.46
CA THR A 67 -5.32 5.19 8.77
C THR A 67 -3.97 5.87 8.93
N ILE A 68 -3.96 7.18 9.18
CA ILE A 68 -2.76 7.95 9.55
C ILE A 68 -2.93 8.39 10.99
N THR A 69 -2.11 7.83 11.90
CA THR A 69 -2.25 8.14 13.33
C THR A 69 -1.72 9.55 13.61
N PRO A 70 -2.53 10.46 14.18
CA PRO A 70 -2.06 11.78 14.57
C PRO A 70 -0.90 11.68 15.58
N LEU A 71 0.01 12.65 15.53
CA LEU A 71 1.03 12.79 16.56
C LEU A 71 0.48 13.59 17.73
N ASN A 72 0.96 13.33 18.94
CA ASN A 72 0.58 14.08 20.14
C ASN A 72 0.94 15.58 20.04
N VAL A 73 1.88 15.91 19.14
CA VAL A 73 2.30 17.29 18.81
C VAL A 73 1.48 17.91 17.68
N ALA A 74 0.43 17.25 17.20
CA ALA A 74 -0.50 17.83 16.24
C ALA A 74 -1.23 19.01 16.90
N SER A 75 -1.50 20.05 16.12
CA SER A 75 -2.13 21.27 16.63
C SER A 75 -3.52 20.98 17.17
N THR A 76 -3.82 21.47 18.37
CA THR A 76 -5.14 21.35 19.01
C THR A 76 -6.26 22.02 18.21
N HIS A 77 -5.93 22.96 17.32
CA HIS A 77 -6.90 23.69 16.50
C HIS A 77 -7.35 22.92 15.25
N ILE A 78 -6.77 21.74 14.96
CA ILE A 78 -7.12 20.93 13.80
C ILE A 78 -7.74 19.62 14.28
N VAL A 79 -8.94 19.31 13.78
CA VAL A 79 -9.55 17.99 13.99
C VAL A 79 -8.83 16.98 13.10
N ALA A 80 -7.90 16.23 13.70
CA ALA A 80 -7.10 15.22 13.01
C ALA A 80 -7.85 13.88 12.94
N ASP A 81 -8.74 13.73 11.95
CA ASP A 81 -9.40 12.45 11.66
C ASP A 81 -8.39 11.44 11.06
N PRO A 82 -8.04 10.36 11.77
CA PRO A 82 -7.08 9.37 11.30
C PRO A 82 -7.52 8.63 10.03
N THR A 83 -8.84 8.47 9.85
CA THR A 83 -9.48 7.64 8.82
C THR A 83 -10.05 8.44 7.66
N ARG A 84 -9.77 9.75 7.61
CA ARG A 84 -10.22 10.66 6.56
C ARG A 84 -9.99 10.08 5.17
N THR A 85 -11.03 10.10 4.34
CA THR A 85 -10.95 9.75 2.92
C THR A 85 -9.99 10.69 2.19
N ARG A 86 -9.11 10.12 1.37
CA ARG A 86 -8.06 10.86 0.65
C ARG A 86 -8.30 10.84 -0.83
N LYS A 87 -8.40 12.00 -1.46
CA LYS A 87 -8.41 12.08 -2.92
C LYS A 87 -7.06 11.63 -3.48
N LEU A 88 -7.13 10.85 -4.55
CA LEU A 88 -5.97 10.43 -5.32
C LEU A 88 -5.80 11.34 -6.54
N LEU A 89 -4.55 11.73 -6.78
CA LEU A 89 -4.17 12.59 -7.89
C LEU A 89 -3.57 11.70 -8.99
N LEU A 90 -4.35 11.49 -10.05
CA LEU A 90 -4.06 10.65 -11.21
C LEU A 90 -4.35 11.43 -12.50
N ASN A 91 -3.79 10.99 -13.62
CA ASN A 91 -4.16 11.54 -14.91
C ASN A 91 -5.57 11.10 -15.31
N LYS A 92 -6.27 11.94 -16.09
CA LYS A 92 -7.64 11.63 -16.56
C LYS A 92 -7.74 10.27 -17.28
N ARG A 93 -6.78 9.98 -18.18
CA ARG A 93 -6.73 8.70 -18.91
C ARG A 93 -6.55 7.49 -17.98
N GLU A 94 -5.77 7.64 -16.90
CA GLU A 94 -5.57 6.58 -15.90
C GLU A 94 -6.87 6.36 -15.09
N LEU A 95 -7.54 7.44 -14.69
CA LEU A 95 -8.84 7.38 -14.01
C LEU A 95 -9.90 6.67 -14.86
N ASP A 96 -10.03 7.05 -16.13
CA ASP A 96 -11.01 6.44 -17.05
C ASP A 96 -10.73 4.95 -17.27
N SER A 97 -9.46 4.56 -17.40
CA SER A 97 -9.04 3.16 -17.52
C SER A 97 -9.38 2.35 -16.27
N LEU A 98 -9.01 2.87 -15.09
CA LEU A 98 -9.27 2.21 -13.80
C LEU A 98 -10.78 2.06 -13.54
N PHE A 99 -11.55 3.12 -13.77
CA PHE A 99 -13.00 3.10 -13.64
C PHE A 99 -13.64 2.06 -14.58
N GLY A 100 -13.14 1.98 -15.82
CA GLY A 100 -13.57 0.99 -16.80
C GLY A 100 -13.34 -0.44 -16.33
N LYS A 101 -12.19 -0.74 -15.72
CA LYS A 101 -11.84 -2.08 -15.20
C LYS A 101 -12.68 -2.46 -13.97
N VAL A 102 -12.87 -1.52 -13.04
CA VAL A 102 -13.67 -1.77 -11.83
C VAL A 102 -15.13 -2.07 -12.18
N ASN A 103 -15.75 -1.26 -13.06
CA ASN A 103 -17.17 -1.43 -13.38
C ASN A 103 -17.47 -2.58 -14.35
N ARG A 104 -16.60 -2.86 -15.33
CA ARG A 104 -16.85 -3.92 -16.31
C ARG A 104 -16.43 -5.29 -15.81
N ASP A 105 -15.25 -5.38 -15.21
CA ASP A 105 -14.62 -6.67 -14.90
C ASP A 105 -14.80 -7.08 -13.43
N GLY A 106 -15.48 -6.25 -12.63
CA GLY A 106 -15.69 -6.48 -11.20
C GLY A 106 -14.39 -6.51 -10.40
N MET A 107 -13.35 -5.84 -10.90
CA MET A 107 -12.05 -5.76 -10.23
C MET A 107 -12.08 -4.73 -9.10
N THR A 108 -11.17 -4.90 -8.14
CA THR A 108 -11.01 -3.96 -7.02
C THR A 108 -9.67 -3.26 -7.12
N VAL A 109 -9.61 -2.00 -6.75
CA VAL A 109 -8.34 -1.26 -6.66
C VAL A 109 -7.92 -1.15 -5.21
N VAL A 110 -6.71 -1.63 -4.90
CA VAL A 110 -6.17 -1.69 -3.53
C VAL A 110 -4.87 -0.92 -3.43
N ALA A 111 -4.58 -0.31 -2.28
CA ALA A 111 -3.27 0.32 -2.07
C ALA A 111 -2.22 -0.74 -1.72
N LEU A 112 -1.07 -0.68 -2.40
CA LEU A 112 0.03 -1.63 -2.25
C LEU A 112 1.13 -1.08 -1.36
N SER A 113 1.52 0.17 -1.57
CA SER A 113 2.53 0.84 -0.76
C SER A 113 2.35 2.34 -0.76
N VAL A 114 2.83 2.97 0.31
CA VAL A 114 2.98 4.43 0.41
C VAL A 114 4.46 4.72 0.62
N TYR A 115 5.02 5.61 -0.18
CA TYR A 115 6.45 5.91 -0.18
C TYR A 115 6.73 7.37 -0.52
N TRP A 116 7.91 7.83 -0.14
CA TRP A 116 8.42 9.13 -0.52
C TRP A 116 9.08 9.09 -1.90
N LYS A 117 8.65 10.00 -2.77
CA LYS A 117 9.31 10.27 -4.05
C LYS A 117 9.67 11.75 -4.08
N ALA A 118 10.96 12.04 -3.98
CA ALA A 118 11.46 13.38 -3.68
C ALA A 118 10.76 13.95 -2.42
N ALA A 119 10.10 15.10 -2.53
CA ALA A 119 9.40 15.73 -1.40
C ALA A 119 8.00 15.15 -1.12
N TRP A 120 7.41 14.42 -2.08
CA TRP A 120 5.99 14.06 -2.05
C TRP A 120 5.74 12.62 -1.59
N ALA A 121 4.66 12.43 -0.84
CA ALA A 121 4.14 11.10 -0.57
C ALA A 121 3.37 10.61 -1.80
N LYS A 122 3.73 9.43 -2.28
CA LYS A 122 3.06 8.72 -3.36
C LYS A 122 2.44 7.44 -2.81
N VAL A 123 1.29 7.07 -3.37
CA VAL A 123 0.68 5.77 -3.15
C VAL A 123 0.78 4.98 -4.44
N LYS A 124 1.21 3.73 -4.32
CA LYS A 124 1.07 2.76 -5.40
C LYS A 124 -0.23 2.01 -5.20
N ILE A 125 -1.09 2.05 -6.21
CA ILE A 125 -2.35 1.32 -6.24
C ILE A 125 -2.24 0.18 -7.24
N GLY A 126 -2.95 -0.91 -6.98
CA GLY A 126 -2.99 -2.07 -7.85
C GLY A 126 -4.42 -2.40 -8.24
N VAL A 127 -4.64 -2.67 -9.53
CA VAL A 127 -5.87 -3.33 -10.00
C VAL A 127 -5.76 -4.79 -9.63
N ALA A 128 -6.73 -5.29 -8.88
CA ALA A 128 -6.61 -6.57 -8.21
C ALA A 128 -7.88 -7.40 -8.30
N LYS A 129 -7.68 -8.71 -8.43
CA LYS A 129 -8.72 -9.74 -8.43
C LYS A 129 -8.57 -10.62 -7.20
N GLY A 130 -9.67 -10.87 -6.49
CA GLY A 130 -9.65 -11.71 -5.29
C GLY A 130 -9.18 -13.13 -5.58
N LYS A 131 -8.24 -13.65 -4.76
CA LYS A 131 -7.80 -15.05 -4.84
C LYS A 131 -8.87 -15.99 -4.27
N LYS A 132 -9.02 -17.17 -4.86
CA LYS A 132 -9.88 -18.23 -4.28
C LYS A 132 -9.20 -18.85 -3.07
N LEU A 133 -9.98 -19.52 -2.22
CA LEU A 133 -9.47 -20.20 -1.02
C LEU A 133 -8.40 -21.26 -1.35
N HIS A 134 -8.57 -21.97 -2.48
CA HIS A 134 -7.58 -22.93 -2.98
C HIS A 134 -6.23 -22.24 -3.25
N ASP A 135 -6.24 -21.20 -4.08
CA ASP A 135 -5.05 -20.45 -4.48
C ASP A 135 -4.31 -19.88 -3.26
N LYS A 136 -5.05 -19.39 -2.26
CA LYS A 136 -4.46 -18.90 -1.00
C LYS A 136 -3.73 -20.00 -0.23
N ARG A 137 -4.24 -21.24 -0.22
CA ARG A 137 -3.61 -22.37 0.48
C ARG A 137 -2.32 -22.79 -0.21
N GLU A 138 -2.31 -22.80 -1.54
CA GLU A 138 -1.14 -23.10 -2.35
C GLU A 138 -0.02 -22.08 -2.13
N ASP A 139 -0.35 -20.78 -2.19
CA ASP A 139 0.60 -19.69 -1.90
C ASP A 139 1.23 -19.80 -0.50
N ILE A 140 0.43 -20.18 0.50
CA ILE A 140 0.92 -20.36 1.87
C ILE A 140 1.91 -21.52 1.94
N LYS A 141 1.55 -22.68 1.36
CA LYS A 141 2.39 -23.88 1.33
C LYS A 141 3.72 -23.60 0.64
N ASP A 142 3.69 -22.93 -0.51
CA ASP A 142 4.90 -22.57 -1.25
C ASP A 142 5.78 -21.60 -0.47
N ARG A 143 5.18 -20.59 0.18
CA ARG A 143 5.95 -19.66 1.02
C ARG A 143 6.63 -20.37 2.18
N GLU A 144 5.92 -21.27 2.85
CA GLU A 144 6.46 -22.06 3.96
C GLU A 144 7.61 -22.96 3.50
N TRP A 145 7.45 -23.62 2.35
CA TRP A 145 8.50 -24.43 1.73
C TRP A 145 9.75 -23.62 1.39
N GLN A 146 9.59 -22.43 0.79
CA GLN A 146 10.73 -21.55 0.48
C GLN A 146 11.46 -21.10 1.74
N VAL A 147 10.74 -20.76 2.81
CA VAL A 147 11.34 -20.39 4.10
C VAL A 147 12.10 -21.56 4.71
N ALA A 148 11.54 -22.77 4.68
CA ALA A 148 12.20 -23.98 5.18
C ALA A 148 13.48 -24.27 4.39
N LYS A 149 13.41 -24.24 3.05
CA LYS A 149 14.58 -24.42 2.17
C LYS A 149 15.70 -23.43 2.46
N GLN A 150 15.37 -22.13 2.63
CA GLN A 150 16.35 -21.11 2.98
C GLN A 150 17.01 -21.35 4.34
N ARG A 151 16.27 -21.87 5.33
CA ARG A 151 16.83 -22.23 6.65
C ARG A 151 17.82 -23.40 6.54
N ILE A 152 17.45 -24.44 5.79
CA ILE A 152 18.32 -25.61 5.56
C ILE A 152 19.63 -25.18 4.89
N MET A 153 19.55 -24.39 3.81
CA MET A 153 20.75 -23.91 3.10
C MET A 153 21.68 -23.06 3.96
N LYS A 154 21.13 -22.21 4.85
CA LYS A 154 21.93 -21.37 5.77
C LYS A 154 22.61 -22.17 6.88
N ASN A 155 21.97 -23.24 7.35
CA ASN A 155 22.56 -24.11 8.37
C ASN A 155 23.68 -24.97 7.76
N ALA A 156 23.52 -25.43 6.53
CA ALA A 156 24.53 -26.21 5.81
C ALA A 156 25.80 -25.40 5.46
N THR A 157 25.73 -24.07 5.34
CA THR A 157 26.90 -23.21 5.08
C THR A 157 27.61 -22.72 6.35
N ARG A 158 27.11 -23.08 7.54
CA ARG A 158 27.65 -22.67 8.85
C ARG A 158 28.34 -23.79 9.62
N GLY A 159 28.31 -25.02 9.11
CA GLY A 159 29.17 -26.14 9.55
C GLY A 159 30.33 -26.28 8.58
#